data_AF-A0AAW7D3K8-F1
#
_entry.id   AF-A0AAW7D3K8-F1
#
_cell.length_a   1.000
_cell.length_b   1.000
_cell.length_c   1.000
_cell.angle_alpha   90.00
_cell.angle_beta   90.00
_cell.angle_gamma   90.00
#
_symmetry.space_group_name_H-M   'P 1'
#
loop_
_entity.id
_entity.type
_entity.pdbx_description
1 polymer ?
#
loop_
_entity_poly.entity_id
_entity_poly.type
_entity_poly.pdbx_seq_one_letter_code
_entity_poly.pdbx_strand_id
1 'polypeptide(L)'
;MKITNIEKLLPFGYLFLVLIGILKQSVFYNQFGINILDYSSLMDILISPISDLAAHPQIFFALLSFILFIYFTFLFLAKNYNKPIGQKFFKSNSKLMSMTQEEVQIHFGNRFLLLSTLGLLSFFLGIGIGTGKKVKEKIEQQTITYDYLLKIDQTEKQIYLLGVNNLNYIYLEKGNNNVKISPAVVVKSIEFIQYPEKKQ
;
A
#
# COMPACT_ATOMS: atom_id res chain seq x y z
N MET A 1 -25.74 -6.17 -7.72
CA MET A 1 -24.69 -5.27 -8.24
C MET A 1 -24.11 -5.92 -9.47
N LYS A 2 -24.24 -5.29 -10.62
CA LYS A 2 -23.82 -5.86 -11.90
C LYS A 2 -22.65 -5.01 -12.39
N ILE A 3 -21.47 -5.62 -12.48
CA ILE A 3 -20.30 -5.01 -13.10
C ILE A 3 -20.20 -5.65 -14.48
N THR A 4 -20.57 -4.90 -15.52
CA THR A 4 -20.45 -5.35 -16.91
C THR A 4 -19.01 -5.20 -17.38
N ASN A 5 -18.53 -6.15 -18.19
CA ASN A 5 -17.22 -6.11 -18.86
C ASN A 5 -15.99 -6.11 -17.94
N ILE A 6 -15.92 -7.00 -16.95
CA ILE A 6 -14.76 -7.10 -16.05
C ILE A 6 -13.43 -7.36 -16.79
N GLU A 7 -13.47 -8.10 -17.89
CA GLU A 7 -12.33 -8.32 -18.78
C GLU A 7 -11.78 -7.02 -19.37
N LYS A 8 -12.66 -6.06 -19.68
CA LYS A 8 -12.25 -4.74 -20.18
C LYS A 8 -11.71 -3.84 -19.06
N LEU A 9 -12.02 -4.13 -17.80
CA LEU A 9 -11.56 -3.38 -16.62
C LEU A 9 -10.21 -3.88 -16.08
N LEU A 10 -9.83 -5.12 -16.39
CA LEU A 10 -8.57 -5.74 -15.95
C LEU A 10 -7.32 -4.90 -16.26
N PRO A 11 -7.13 -4.40 -17.50
CA PRO A 11 -5.97 -3.54 -17.81
C PRO A 11 -5.93 -2.25 -16.99
N PHE A 12 -7.10 -1.65 -16.72
CA PHE A 12 -7.19 -0.46 -15.88
C PHE A 12 -6.90 -0.76 -14.41
N GLY A 13 -7.31 -1.92 -13.91
CA GLY A 13 -6.95 -2.39 -12.58
C GLY A 13 -5.44 -2.54 -12.41
N TYR A 14 -4.76 -3.12 -13.41
CA TYR A 14 -3.31 -3.20 -13.40
C TYR A 14 -2.64 -1.82 -13.43
N LEU A 15 -3.05 -0.94 -14.34
CA LEU A 15 -2.52 0.43 -14.41
C LEU A 15 -2.72 1.17 -13.08
N PHE A 16 -3.88 0.99 -12.44
CA PHE A 16 -4.17 1.56 -11.13
C PHE A 16 -3.22 1.04 -10.04
N LEU A 17 -2.92 -0.26 -10.03
CA LEU A 17 -1.94 -0.84 -9.11
C LEU A 17 -0.53 -0.29 -9.34
N VAL A 18 -0.10 -0.12 -10.60
CA VAL A 18 1.18 0.54 -10.94
C VAL A 18 1.22 1.93 -10.30
N LEU A 19 0.19 2.75 -10.54
CA LEU A 19 0.13 4.12 -10.05
C LEU A 19 0.16 4.18 -8.52
N ILE A 20 -0.58 3.30 -7.84
CA ILE A 20 -0.55 3.18 -6.37
C ILE A 20 0.85 2.79 -5.88
N GLY A 21 1.49 1.81 -6.52
CA GLY A 21 2.84 1.38 -6.18
C GLY A 21 3.85 2.52 -6.30
N ILE A 22 3.80 3.26 -7.42
CA ILE A 22 4.62 4.46 -7.65
C ILE A 22 4.40 5.46 -6.53
N LEU A 23 3.14 5.84 -6.29
CA LEU A 23 2.81 6.88 -5.31
C LEU A 23 3.25 6.49 -3.90
N LYS A 24 2.98 5.26 -3.46
CA LYS A 24 3.39 4.77 -2.14
C LYS A 24 4.91 4.79 -1.99
N GLN A 25 5.64 4.26 -2.96
CA GLN A 25 7.10 4.20 -2.91
C GLN A 25 7.73 5.59 -2.99
N SER A 26 7.29 6.44 -3.91
CA SER A 26 7.78 7.80 -4.05
C SER A 26 7.55 8.60 -2.77
N VAL A 27 6.37 8.52 -2.17
CA VAL A 27 6.08 9.24 -0.91
C VAL A 27 6.88 8.68 0.26
N PHE A 28 7.10 7.37 0.34
CA PHE A 28 7.97 6.77 1.36
C PHE A 28 9.42 7.25 1.23
N TYR A 29 10.05 7.05 0.06
CA TYR A 29 11.47 7.32 -0.15
C TYR A 29 11.83 8.81 -0.24
N ASN A 30 10.90 9.65 -0.72
CA ASN A 30 11.10 11.10 -0.77
C ASN A 30 11.28 11.71 0.63
N GLN A 31 10.77 11.07 1.68
CA GLN A 31 11.00 11.52 3.07
C GLN A 31 12.48 11.44 3.50
N PHE A 32 13.29 10.64 2.79
CA PHE A 32 14.74 10.51 2.94
C PHE A 32 15.53 11.22 1.83
N GLY A 33 14.85 12.01 0.98
CA GLY A 33 15.49 12.71 -0.15
C GLY A 33 15.85 11.81 -1.33
N ILE A 34 15.23 10.64 -1.45
CA ILE A 34 15.53 9.66 -2.50
C ILE A 34 14.39 9.64 -3.51
N ASN A 35 14.74 9.88 -4.79
CA ASN A 35 13.84 9.57 -5.90
C ASN A 35 13.94 8.08 -6.24
N ILE A 36 13.08 7.26 -5.65
CA ILE A 36 13.10 5.80 -5.81
C ILE A 36 12.90 5.33 -7.26
N LEU A 37 12.30 6.17 -8.11
CA LEU A 37 12.05 5.86 -9.51
C LEU A 37 13.35 5.74 -10.31
N ASP A 38 14.42 6.39 -9.86
CA ASP A 38 15.74 6.28 -10.49
C ASP A 38 16.43 4.93 -10.19
N TYR A 39 15.93 4.20 -9.18
CA TYR A 39 16.56 3.00 -8.64
C TYR A 39 15.70 1.75 -8.73
N SER A 40 14.47 1.83 -9.24
CA SER A 40 13.48 0.74 -9.23
C SER A 40 12.92 0.46 -10.61
N SER A 41 12.71 -0.83 -10.91
CA SER A 41 12.00 -1.22 -12.13
C SER A 41 10.48 -1.12 -11.95
N LEU A 42 9.74 -1.11 -13.07
CA LEU A 42 8.27 -1.18 -13.04
C LEU A 42 7.76 -2.41 -12.28
N MET A 43 8.48 -3.54 -12.37
CA MET A 43 8.09 -4.77 -11.70
C MET A 43 8.23 -4.68 -10.18
N ASP A 44 9.29 -4.03 -9.69
CA ASP A 44 9.48 -3.77 -8.26
C ASP A 44 8.35 -2.90 -7.68
N ILE A 45 8.00 -1.87 -8.45
CA ILE A 45 6.94 -0.92 -8.11
C ILE A 45 5.58 -1.62 -8.03
N LEU A 46 5.29 -2.51 -8.98
CA LEU A 46 4.06 -3.29 -9.05
C LEU A 46 3.90 -4.30 -7.92
N ILE A 47 4.99 -4.99 -7.60
CA ILE A 47 4.99 -6.03 -6.58
C ILE A 47 4.92 -5.42 -5.19
N SER A 48 5.44 -4.21 -4.98
CA SER A 48 5.51 -3.60 -3.65
C SER A 48 4.18 -3.55 -2.88
N PRO A 49 3.05 -3.05 -3.44
CA PRO A 49 1.76 -3.09 -2.74
C PRO A 49 1.32 -4.51 -2.35
N ILE A 50 1.60 -5.49 -3.21
CA ILE A 50 1.26 -6.90 -2.96
C ILE A 50 2.15 -7.46 -1.84
N SER A 51 3.44 -7.15 -1.87
CA SER A 51 4.39 -7.54 -0.83
C SER A 51 4.03 -6.96 0.53
N ASP A 52 3.56 -5.70 0.59
CA ASP A 52 3.12 -5.08 1.85
C ASP A 52 1.92 -5.85 2.46
N LEU A 53 0.97 -6.26 1.62
CA LEU A 53 -0.19 -7.05 2.04
C LEU A 53 0.23 -8.46 2.50
N ALA A 54 1.18 -9.08 1.81
CA ALA A 54 1.68 -10.42 2.12
C ALA A 54 2.52 -10.44 3.40
N ALA A 55 3.36 -9.42 3.63
CA ALA A 55 4.23 -9.33 4.79
C ALA A 55 3.47 -9.03 6.09
N HIS A 56 2.31 -8.39 5.99
CA HIS A 56 1.52 -7.98 7.15
C HIS A 56 0.06 -8.47 7.03
N PRO A 57 -0.25 -9.69 7.50
CA PRO A 57 -1.59 -10.25 7.44
C PRO A 57 -2.66 -9.32 8.05
N GLN A 58 -2.31 -8.56 9.10
CA GLN A 58 -3.21 -7.59 9.72
C GLN A 58 -3.63 -6.49 8.74
N ILE A 59 -2.70 -5.98 7.92
CA ILE A 59 -2.95 -4.95 6.91
C ILE A 59 -3.87 -5.53 5.82
N PHE A 60 -3.62 -6.77 5.38
CA PHE A 60 -4.47 -7.48 4.43
C PHE A 60 -5.91 -7.62 4.94
N PHE A 61 -6.11 -8.14 6.16
CA PHE A 61 -7.46 -8.31 6.73
C PHE A 61 -8.15 -6.97 7.02
N ALA A 62 -7.41 -5.92 7.39
CA ALA A 62 -7.97 -4.58 7.55
C ALA A 62 -8.48 -4.03 6.20
N LEU A 63 -7.70 -4.18 5.13
CA LEU A 63 -8.11 -3.73 3.80
C LEU A 63 -9.29 -4.54 3.25
N LEU A 64 -9.26 -5.86 3.42
CA LEU A 64 -10.34 -6.75 3.00
C LEU A 64 -11.64 -6.44 3.74
N SER A 65 -11.59 -6.28 5.06
CA SER A 65 -12.77 -5.94 5.86
C SER A 65 -13.34 -4.56 5.48
N PHE A 66 -12.48 -3.58 5.20
CA PHE A 66 -12.89 -2.27 4.68
C PHE A 66 -13.63 -2.37 3.33
N ILE A 67 -13.08 -3.11 2.36
CA ILE A 67 -13.74 -3.28 1.06
C ILE A 67 -15.07 -4.03 1.19
N LEU A 68 -15.12 -5.10 2.01
CA LEU A 68 -16.34 -5.84 2.28
C LEU A 68 -17.40 -4.97 2.96
N PHE A 69 -17.01 -4.14 3.92
CA PHE A 69 -17.91 -3.20 4.58
C PHE A 69 -18.55 -2.23 3.59
N ILE A 70 -17.75 -1.64 2.69
CA ILE A 70 -18.27 -0.75 1.64
C ILE A 70 -19.21 -1.53 0.70
N TYR A 71 -18.80 -2.74 0.29
CA TYR A 71 -19.61 -3.62 -0.57
C TYR A 71 -20.99 -3.92 0.04
N PHE A 72 -21.02 -4.40 1.28
CA PHE A 72 -22.27 -4.71 1.98
C PHE A 72 -23.12 -3.47 2.20
N THR A 73 -22.51 -2.32 2.48
CA THR A 73 -23.22 -1.04 2.59
C THR A 73 -23.95 -0.71 1.29
N PHE A 74 -23.27 -0.75 0.14
CA PHE A 74 -23.91 -0.44 -1.14
C PHE A 74 -24.90 -1.50 -1.61
N LEU A 75 -24.67 -2.78 -1.30
CA LEU A 75 -25.68 -3.81 -1.51
C LEU A 75 -26.94 -3.54 -0.70
N PHE A 76 -26.79 -3.17 0.57
CA PHE A 76 -27.91 -2.84 1.45
C PHE A 76 -28.69 -1.63 0.94
N LEU A 77 -27.99 -0.57 0.52
CA LEU A 77 -28.61 0.63 -0.05
C LEU A 77 -29.35 0.31 -1.36
N ALA A 78 -28.74 -0.44 -2.26
CA ALA A 78 -29.35 -0.82 -3.54
C ALA A 78 -30.59 -1.71 -3.35
N LYS A 79 -30.58 -2.63 -2.38
CA LYS A 79 -31.72 -3.53 -2.11
C LYS A 79 -32.89 -2.83 -1.42
N ASN A 80 -32.62 -1.79 -0.63
CA ASN A 80 -33.62 -1.14 0.21
C ASN A 80 -33.99 0.28 -0.25
N TYR A 81 -33.51 0.74 -1.42
CA TYR A 81 -33.72 2.11 -1.90
C TYR A 81 -35.20 2.53 -1.97
N ASN A 82 -36.08 1.61 -2.39
CA ASN A 82 -37.51 1.83 -2.55
C ASN A 82 -38.34 1.54 -1.28
N LYS A 83 -37.73 1.00 -0.22
CA LYS A 83 -38.38 0.72 1.06
C LYS A 83 -38.45 1.97 1.93
N PRO A 84 -39.33 2.04 2.96
CA PRO A 84 -39.46 3.22 3.82
C PRO A 84 -38.14 3.70 4.43
N ILE A 85 -37.21 2.77 4.70
CA ILE A 85 -35.86 3.09 5.18
C ILE A 85 -35.05 3.80 4.09
N GLY A 86 -34.97 3.26 2.86
CA GLY A 86 -34.28 3.91 1.75
C GLY A 86 -34.93 5.23 1.32
N GLN A 87 -36.26 5.31 1.35
CA GLN A 87 -36.99 6.55 1.07
C GLN A 87 -36.66 7.67 2.06
N LYS A 88 -36.34 7.35 3.32
CA LYS A 88 -35.83 8.35 4.30
C LYS A 88 -34.43 8.85 3.94
N PHE A 89 -33.53 7.96 3.53
CA PHE A 89 -32.15 8.31 3.16
C PHE A 89 -32.06 9.06 1.82
N PHE A 90 -32.96 8.77 0.88
CA PHE A 90 -32.89 9.28 -0.49
C PHE A 90 -34.07 10.20 -0.86
N LYS A 91 -34.83 10.69 0.12
CA LYS A 91 -36.03 11.51 -0.10
C LYS A 91 -35.80 12.73 -1.00
N SER A 92 -34.62 13.33 -0.93
CA SER A 92 -34.22 14.49 -1.75
C SER A 92 -33.68 14.12 -3.13
N ASN A 93 -33.44 12.84 -3.41
CA ASN A 93 -32.86 12.35 -4.65
C ASN A 93 -33.95 11.84 -5.60
N SER A 94 -34.78 12.75 -6.09
CA SER A 94 -35.91 12.45 -7.00
C SER A 94 -35.48 11.64 -8.22
N LYS A 95 -34.29 11.93 -8.77
CA LYS A 95 -33.68 11.21 -9.89
C LYS A 95 -33.41 9.74 -9.57
N LEU A 96 -32.92 9.41 -8.37
CA LEU A 96 -32.70 8.03 -7.94
C LEU A 96 -34.02 7.27 -7.74
N MET A 97 -35.06 7.96 -7.28
CA MET A 97 -36.38 7.37 -7.03
C MET A 97 -37.15 7.06 -8.31
N SER A 98 -36.86 7.78 -9.40
CA SER A 98 -37.41 7.52 -10.73
C SER A 98 -36.66 6.46 -11.54
N MET A 99 -35.52 5.95 -11.03
CA MET A 99 -34.72 4.95 -11.74
C MET A 99 -35.35 3.55 -11.69
N THR A 100 -35.10 2.78 -12.73
CA THR A 100 -35.36 1.34 -12.74
C THR A 100 -34.44 0.61 -11.77
N GLN A 101 -34.80 -0.62 -11.40
CA GLN A 101 -33.98 -1.44 -10.50
C GLN A 101 -32.58 -1.73 -11.09
N GLU A 102 -32.45 -1.87 -12.41
CA GLU A 102 -31.15 -2.08 -13.06
C GLU A 102 -30.28 -0.81 -12.98
N GLU A 103 -30.86 0.36 -13.24
CA GLU A 103 -30.16 1.65 -13.12
C GLU A 103 -29.70 1.93 -11.69
N VAL A 104 -30.50 1.59 -10.68
CA VAL A 104 -30.11 1.72 -9.27
C VAL A 104 -28.93 0.82 -8.94
N GLN A 105 -28.92 -0.42 -9.45
CA GLN A 105 -27.81 -1.34 -9.24
C GLN A 105 -26.52 -0.83 -9.91
N ILE A 106 -26.61 -0.22 -11.09
CA ILE A 106 -25.48 0.40 -11.77
C ILE A 106 -25.01 1.65 -11.01
N HIS A 107 -25.93 2.49 -10.53
CA HIS A 107 -25.61 3.70 -9.77
C HIS A 107 -24.78 3.38 -8.53
N PHE A 108 -25.28 2.48 -7.67
CA PHE A 108 -24.54 2.06 -6.48
C PHE A 108 -23.31 1.21 -6.83
N GLY A 109 -23.35 0.47 -7.95
CA GLY A 109 -22.21 -0.15 -8.62
C GLY A 109 -21.02 0.80 -8.76
N ASN A 110 -21.26 1.91 -9.45
CA ASN A 110 -20.25 2.93 -9.75
C ASN A 110 -19.79 3.67 -8.48
N ARG A 111 -20.70 3.91 -7.51
CA ARG A 111 -20.35 4.56 -6.23
C ARG A 111 -19.43 3.69 -5.37
N PHE A 112 -19.71 2.40 -5.29
CA PHE A 112 -18.81 1.43 -4.66
C PHE A 112 -17.44 1.44 -5.33
N LEU A 113 -17.38 1.30 -6.66
CA LEU A 113 -16.10 1.30 -7.39
C LEU A 113 -15.30 2.58 -7.11
N LEU A 114 -15.94 3.75 -7.19
CA LEU A 114 -15.28 5.03 -6.91
C LEU A 114 -14.71 5.09 -5.48
N LEU A 115 -15.50 4.71 -4.48
CA LEU A 115 -15.08 4.77 -3.07
C LEU A 115 -14.04 3.71 -2.73
N SER A 116 -14.12 2.52 -3.33
CA SER A 116 -13.09 1.49 -3.19
C SER A 116 -11.78 1.95 -3.81
N THR A 117 -11.80 2.57 -5.00
CA THR A 117 -10.61 3.12 -5.65
C THR A 117 -9.99 4.25 -4.81
N LEU A 118 -10.77 5.22 -4.35
CA LEU A 118 -10.27 6.30 -3.49
C LEU A 118 -9.75 5.75 -2.15
N GLY A 119 -10.46 4.79 -1.56
CA GLY A 119 -10.05 4.14 -0.32
C GLY A 119 -8.73 3.38 -0.46
N LEU A 120 -8.55 2.60 -1.54
CA LEU A 120 -7.28 1.92 -1.84
C LEU A 120 -6.14 2.93 -2.02
N LEU A 121 -6.37 4.00 -2.78
CA LEU A 121 -5.38 5.04 -2.99
C LEU A 121 -4.96 5.69 -1.65
N SER A 122 -5.92 6.14 -0.84
CA SER A 122 -5.65 6.73 0.46
C SER A 122 -4.97 5.76 1.42
N PHE A 123 -5.33 4.48 1.38
CA PHE A 123 -4.75 3.45 2.24
C PHE A 123 -3.25 3.27 1.97
N PHE A 124 -2.86 3.03 0.71
CA PHE A 124 -1.45 2.84 0.35
C PHE A 124 -0.63 4.13 0.47
N LEU A 125 -1.19 5.29 0.13
CA LEU A 125 -0.55 6.57 0.42
C LEU A 125 -0.32 6.74 1.93
N GLY A 126 -1.32 6.42 2.75
CA GLY A 126 -1.24 6.47 4.21
C GLY A 126 -0.15 5.54 4.76
N ILE A 127 -0.01 4.33 4.19
CA ILE A 127 1.10 3.42 4.52
C ILE A 127 2.43 4.08 4.17
N GLY A 128 2.62 4.59 2.95
CA GLY A 128 3.87 5.22 2.53
C GLY A 128 4.29 6.40 3.40
N ILE A 129 3.34 7.32 3.69
CA ILE A 129 3.58 8.46 4.59
C ILE A 129 3.87 7.98 6.01
N GLY A 130 2.99 7.15 6.57
CA GLY A 130 3.06 6.75 7.98
C GLY A 130 4.29 5.91 8.31
N THR A 131 4.65 4.97 7.44
CA THR A 131 5.87 4.15 7.62
C THR A 131 7.12 4.98 7.44
N GLY A 132 7.20 5.83 6.40
CA GLY A 132 8.35 6.71 6.17
C GLY A 132 8.58 7.66 7.33
N LYS A 133 7.51 8.28 7.85
CA LYS A 133 7.58 9.21 8.98
C LYS A 133 8.08 8.51 10.24
N LYS A 134 7.53 7.33 10.57
CA LYS A 134 7.97 6.53 11.71
C LYS A 134 9.45 6.16 11.62
N VAL A 135 9.92 5.77 10.43
CA VAL A 135 11.34 5.43 10.24
C VAL A 135 12.20 6.69 10.38
N LYS A 136 11.82 7.80 9.74
CA LYS A 136 12.52 9.08 9.84
C LYS A 136 12.64 9.57 11.30
N GLU A 137 11.56 9.50 12.06
CA GLU A 137 11.56 9.83 13.50
C GLU A 137 12.55 8.96 14.28
N LYS A 138 12.63 7.65 13.97
CA LYS A 138 13.63 6.76 14.60
C LYS A 138 15.08 7.12 14.21
N ILE A 139 15.32 7.58 12.98
CA ILE A 139 16.66 8.08 12.57
C ILE A 139 17.01 9.30 13.41
N GLU A 140 16.10 10.29 13.47
CA GLU A 140 16.31 11.56 14.17
C GLU A 140 16.50 11.36 15.68
N GLN A 141 15.77 10.41 16.28
CA GLN A 141 15.86 10.07 17.70
C GLN A 141 16.99 9.06 18.01
N GLN A 142 17.73 8.58 17.02
CA GLN A 142 18.77 7.55 17.18
C GLN A 142 18.26 6.25 17.83
N THR A 143 17.00 5.88 17.58
CA THR A 143 16.35 4.67 18.13
C THR A 143 16.21 3.54 17.11
N ILE A 144 16.85 3.66 15.94
CA ILE A 144 16.90 2.59 14.95
C ILE A 144 17.67 1.38 15.47
N THR A 145 17.11 0.19 15.22
CA THR A 145 17.75 -1.09 15.47
C THR A 145 18.38 -1.60 14.18
N TYR A 146 19.66 -1.96 14.24
CA TYR A 146 20.45 -2.39 13.08
C TYR A 146 20.53 -3.92 13.05
N ASP A 147 19.44 -4.56 12.60
CA ASP A 147 19.20 -6.00 12.75
C ASP A 147 19.78 -6.86 11.62
N TYR A 148 20.58 -6.27 10.72
CA TYR A 148 21.15 -6.97 9.58
C TYR A 148 22.65 -6.75 9.47
N LEU A 149 23.36 -7.80 9.05
CA LEU A 149 24.75 -7.75 8.63
C LEU A 149 24.79 -7.82 7.10
N LEU A 150 25.25 -6.75 6.47
CA LEU A 150 25.46 -6.67 5.02
C LEU A 150 26.93 -6.95 4.71
N LYS A 151 27.19 -7.96 3.88
CA LYS A 151 28.56 -8.29 3.42
C LYS A 151 28.76 -7.80 1.99
N ILE A 152 29.66 -6.83 1.84
CA ILE A 152 30.14 -6.34 0.54
C ILE A 152 31.64 -6.62 0.49
N ASP A 153 32.05 -7.48 -0.44
CA ASP A 153 33.42 -7.95 -0.57
C ASP A 153 34.05 -8.56 0.68
N GLN A 154 34.96 -7.85 1.34
CA GLN A 154 35.60 -8.22 2.61
C GLN A 154 35.11 -7.35 3.78
N THR A 155 34.15 -6.45 3.51
CA THR A 155 33.61 -5.52 4.49
C THR A 155 32.25 -5.98 4.98
N GLU A 156 32.08 -5.99 6.29
CA GLU A 156 30.83 -6.32 6.96
C GLU A 156 30.27 -5.07 7.63
N LYS A 157 28.98 -4.82 7.44
CA LYS A 157 28.32 -3.61 7.92
C LYS A 157 27.03 -3.98 8.65
N GLN A 158 26.88 -3.46 9.87
CA GLN A 158 25.58 -3.50 10.55
C GLN A 158 24.68 -2.43 9.93
N ILE A 159 23.52 -2.85 9.43
CA ILE A 159 22.61 -2.00 8.69
C ILE A 159 21.18 -2.07 9.22
N TYR A 160 20.44 -1.00 9.00
CA TYR A 160 18.99 -1.02 8.98
C TYR A 160 18.53 -1.05 7.53
N LEU A 161 17.84 -2.11 7.14
CA LEU A 161 17.36 -2.30 5.78
C LEU A 161 16.08 -1.48 5.58
N LEU A 162 16.15 -0.45 4.73
CA LEU A 162 15.00 0.37 4.35
C LEU A 162 14.16 -0.31 3.26
N GLY A 163 14.82 -1.01 2.35
CA GLY A 163 14.15 -1.81 1.34
C GLY A 163 15.12 -2.48 0.38
N VAL A 164 14.56 -3.42 -0.38
CA VAL A 164 15.24 -4.15 -1.43
C VAL A 164 14.36 -4.08 -2.67
N ASN A 165 14.99 -3.84 -3.81
CA ASN A 165 14.38 -4.06 -5.10
C ASN A 165 15.31 -4.96 -5.93
N ASN A 166 14.90 -5.32 -7.15
CA ASN A 166 15.69 -6.23 -7.98
C ASN A 166 17.11 -5.75 -8.30
N LEU A 167 17.36 -4.43 -8.24
CA LEU A 167 18.64 -3.84 -8.62
C LEU A 167 19.48 -3.38 -7.44
N ASN A 168 18.89 -3.10 -6.29
CA ASN A 168 19.52 -2.33 -5.23
C ASN A 168 19.06 -2.74 -3.82
N TYR A 169 20.00 -2.64 -2.89
CA TYR A 169 19.75 -2.59 -1.46
C TYR A 169 19.77 -1.13 -0.99
N ILE A 170 18.75 -0.71 -0.26
CA ILE A 170 18.61 0.63 0.30
C ILE A 170 18.64 0.51 1.82
N TYR A 171 19.59 1.16 2.48
CA TYR A 171 19.85 0.93 3.90
C TYR A 171 20.51 2.11 4.61
N LEU A 172 20.50 2.08 5.93
CA LEU A 172 21.31 2.93 6.80
C LEU A 172 22.43 2.11 7.41
N GLU A 173 23.63 2.67 7.51
CA GLU A 173 24.76 2.02 8.19
C GLU A 173 24.85 2.50 9.64
N LYS A 174 25.23 1.62 10.56
CA LYS A 174 25.36 2.00 11.98
C LYS A 174 26.35 3.15 12.15
N GLY A 175 25.93 4.20 12.87
CA GLY A 175 26.72 5.42 13.05
C GLY A 175 26.67 6.40 11.88
N ASN A 176 25.89 6.10 10.83
CA ASN A 176 25.69 6.98 9.68
C ASN A 176 24.20 7.15 9.37
N ASN A 177 23.72 8.39 9.47
CA ASN A 177 22.30 8.72 9.24
C ASN A 177 21.95 8.91 7.76
N ASN A 178 22.94 8.85 6.85
CA ASN A 178 22.69 8.96 5.43
C ASN A 178 22.22 7.62 4.88
N VAL A 179 21.16 7.66 4.09
CA VAL A 179 20.71 6.49 3.34
C VAL A 179 21.73 6.16 2.25
N LYS A 180 22.10 4.88 2.19
CA LYS A 180 23.00 4.31 1.19
C LYS A 180 22.23 3.40 0.25
N ILE A 181 22.64 3.42 -1.00
CA ILE A 181 22.12 2.55 -2.05
C ILE A 181 23.31 1.77 -2.60
N SER A 182 23.20 0.45 -2.62
CA SER A 182 24.24 -0.42 -3.20
C SER A 182 23.63 -1.36 -4.22
N PRO A 183 24.22 -1.48 -5.43
CA PRO A 183 23.76 -2.43 -6.43
C PRO A 183 23.74 -3.86 -5.87
N ALA A 184 22.69 -4.62 -6.16
CA ALA A 184 22.55 -5.99 -5.67
C ALA A 184 23.72 -6.88 -6.10
N VAL A 185 24.34 -6.61 -7.25
CA VAL A 185 25.48 -7.36 -7.79
C VAL A 185 26.73 -7.34 -6.90
N VAL A 186 26.90 -6.31 -6.05
CA VAL A 186 28.08 -6.21 -5.16
C VAL A 186 27.82 -6.77 -3.76
N VAL A 187 26.56 -7.07 -3.44
CA VAL A 187 26.16 -7.62 -2.14
C VAL A 187 26.35 -9.13 -2.18
N LYS A 188 27.24 -9.65 -1.33
CA LYS A 188 27.52 -11.09 -1.23
C LYS A 188 26.47 -11.81 -0.39
N SER A 189 26.10 -11.23 0.74
CA SER A 189 25.06 -11.78 1.62
C SER A 189 24.44 -10.70 2.50
N ILE A 190 23.23 -11.02 2.97
CA ILE A 190 22.55 -10.32 4.05
C ILE A 190 22.18 -11.36 5.12
N GLU A 191 22.59 -11.12 6.35
CA GLU A 191 22.35 -12.01 7.48
C GLU A 191 21.50 -11.28 8.52
N PHE A 192 20.47 -11.94 9.04
CA PHE A 192 19.66 -11.40 10.14
C PHE A 192 20.40 -11.64 11.45
N ILE A 193 20.65 -10.57 12.20
CA ILE A 193 21.34 -10.62 13.49
C ILE A 193 20.25 -10.79 14.55
N GLN A 194 19.99 -12.04 14.95
CA GLN A 194 18.97 -12.39 15.94
C GLN A 194 19.23 -11.62 17.27
N TYR A 195 18.15 -11.14 17.93
CA TYR A 195 18.20 -10.45 19.22
C TYR A 195 19.13 -11.17 20.22
N PRO A 196 19.93 -10.46 21.04
CA PRO A 196 20.58 -11.09 22.17
C PRO A 196 19.49 -11.70 23.05
N GLU A 197 19.66 -12.95 23.46
CA GLU A 197 18.87 -13.57 24.52
C GLU A 197 18.71 -12.55 25.66
N LYS A 198 17.47 -12.33 26.11
CA LYS A 198 17.25 -11.63 27.37
C LYS A 198 18.10 -12.35 28.42
N LYS A 199 19.18 -11.71 28.88
CA LYS A 199 19.90 -12.18 30.07
C LYS A 199 18.87 -12.26 31.19
N GLN A 200 18.64 -13.49 31.66
CA GLN A 200 17.90 -13.79 32.88
C GLN A 200 18.54 -13.09 34.08
#